data_AF-A0A8X6YME0-F1
#
_entry.id   AF-A0A8X6YME0-F1
#
_cell.length_a   1.000
_cell.length_b   1.000
_cell.length_c   1.000
_cell.angle_alpha   90.00
_cell.angle_beta   90.00
_cell.angle_gamma   90.00
#
_symmetry.space_group_name_H-M   'P 1'
#
loop_
_entity.id
_entity.type
_entity.pdbx_description
1 polymer ?
#
loop_
_entity_poly.entity_id
_entity_poly.type
_entity_poly.pdbx_seq_one_letter_code
_entity_poly.pdbx_strand_id
1 'polypeptide(L)'
;MKILLDGRYELCLPFKSEAIDLSSNKDLTWKRHKKMRTTKGILDDYKVVCKEWEELEVIEKIEEKGENSYLPHRPIVKNDSIPTEIRPVFDASARVTGQSSLNDLLYKGPNLIEQIPDILDRFRRYPIGLSADIDKKYSFSWELQINIEIF
;
A
#
# COMPACT_ATOMS: atom_id res chain seq x y z
N MET A 1 19.79 -0.77 -5.60
CA MET A 1 19.42 -2.18 -5.34
C MET A 1 20.49 -2.79 -4.49
N LYS A 2 20.12 -3.33 -3.34
CA LYS A 2 21.01 -4.03 -2.41
C LYS A 2 20.56 -5.48 -2.32
N ILE A 3 21.51 -6.41 -2.24
CA ILE A 3 21.22 -7.84 -2.11
C ILE A 3 21.47 -8.20 -0.65
N LEU A 4 20.45 -8.79 -0.01
CA LEU A 4 20.50 -9.24 1.38
C LEU A 4 21.15 -10.64 1.45
N LEU A 5 21.68 -10.99 2.63
CA LEU A 5 22.41 -12.26 2.85
C LEU A 5 21.54 -13.51 2.62
N ASP A 6 20.22 -13.37 2.71
CA ASP A 6 19.24 -14.43 2.46
C ASP A 6 18.84 -14.56 0.98
N GLY A 7 19.48 -13.81 0.09
CA GLY A 7 19.21 -13.80 -1.34
C GLY A 7 18.03 -12.92 -1.76
N ARG A 8 17.44 -12.15 -0.84
CA ARG A 8 16.41 -11.14 -1.18
C ARG A 8 17.03 -9.87 -1.74
N TYR A 9 16.20 -9.11 -2.45
CA TYR A 9 16.58 -7.82 -3.02
C TYR A 9 15.86 -6.71 -2.27
N GLU A 10 16.63 -5.73 -1.81
CA GLU A 10 16.16 -4.47 -1.27
C GLU A 10 16.24 -3.41 -2.37
N LEU A 11 15.10 -2.77 -2.64
CA LEU A 11 14.94 -1.79 -3.70
C LEU A 11 14.44 -0.48 -3.12
N CYS A 12 15.12 0.61 -3.46
CA CYS A 12 14.59 1.95 -3.25
C CYS A 12 13.41 2.17 -4.20
N LEU A 13 12.47 3.02 -3.78
CA LEU A 13 11.40 3.45 -4.66
C LEU A 13 11.94 4.17 -5.91
N PRO A 14 11.33 3.97 -7.08
CA PRO A 14 11.82 4.52 -8.34
C PRO A 14 11.39 5.98 -8.49
N PHE A 15 12.02 6.88 -7.73
CA PHE A 15 11.78 8.32 -7.84
C PHE A 15 12.27 8.88 -9.17
N LYS A 16 11.54 9.87 -9.72
CA LYS A 16 11.88 10.60 -10.96
C LYS A 16 13.04 11.58 -10.79
N SER A 17 13.34 11.98 -9.55
CA SER A 17 14.35 12.97 -9.18
C SER A 17 15.07 12.52 -7.91
N GLU A 18 16.33 12.91 -7.76
CA GLU A 18 17.12 12.69 -6.53
C GLU A 18 16.65 13.59 -5.39
N ALA A 19 16.23 14.82 -5.71
CA ALA A 19 15.56 15.70 -4.75
C ALA A 19 14.08 15.30 -4.66
N ILE A 20 13.70 14.76 -3.50
CA ILE A 20 12.33 14.34 -3.19
C ILE A 20 11.65 15.47 -2.42
N ASP A 21 10.84 16.26 -3.13
CA ASP A 21 9.94 17.26 -2.51
C ASP A 21 8.56 16.62 -2.32
N LEU A 22 8.42 15.83 -1.25
CA LEU A 22 7.17 15.22 -0.87
C LEU A 22 6.51 16.03 0.25
N SER A 23 5.30 16.50 -0.01
CA SER A 23 4.53 17.25 0.98
C SER A 23 4.17 16.39 2.19
N SER A 24 4.18 16.99 3.38
CA SER A 24 3.80 16.27 4.61
C SER A 24 2.39 15.68 4.55
N ASN A 25 1.38 16.36 3.99
CA ASN A 25 -0.02 15.87 3.98
C ASN A 25 -0.63 15.57 5.38
N LYS A 26 0.02 15.93 6.51
CA LYS A 26 -0.42 15.63 7.89
C LYS A 26 -1.88 16.05 8.15
N ASP A 27 -2.23 17.30 7.82
CA ASP A 27 -3.59 17.82 8.02
C ASP A 27 -4.65 17.09 7.20
N LEU A 28 -4.31 16.70 5.96
CA LEU A 28 -5.20 15.97 5.08
C LEU A 28 -5.46 14.56 5.62
N THR A 29 -4.40 13.87 6.03
CA THR A 29 -4.45 12.54 6.65
C THR A 29 -5.27 12.59 7.93
N TRP A 30 -5.01 13.56 8.81
CA TRP A 30 -5.73 13.70 10.08
C TRP A 30 -7.23 13.95 9.89
N LYS A 31 -7.61 14.81 8.93
CA LYS A 31 -9.03 15.05 8.60
C LYS A 31 -9.75 13.75 8.19
N ARG A 32 -9.11 12.90 7.36
CA ARG A 32 -9.68 11.62 6.94
C ARG A 32 -9.74 10.62 8.11
N HIS A 33 -8.68 10.55 8.91
CA HIS A 33 -8.62 9.70 10.09
C HIS A 33 -9.71 10.05 11.12
N LYS A 34 -9.93 11.35 11.40
CA LYS A 34 -11.01 11.80 12.30
C LYS A 34 -12.39 11.34 11.84
N LYS A 35 -12.65 11.36 10.53
CA LYS A 35 -13.91 10.87 9.94
C LYS A 35 -14.07 9.35 10.10
N MET A 36 -12.98 8.60 9.97
CA MET A 36 -12.96 7.16 10.24
C MET A 36 -13.31 6.87 11.70
N ARG A 37 -12.69 7.59 12.65
CA ARG A 37 -12.96 7.43 14.09
C ARG A 37 -14.42 7.65 14.49
N THR A 38 -15.13 8.52 13.77
CA THR A 38 -16.56 8.77 14.04
C THR A 38 -17.49 7.66 13.51
N THR A 39 -16.98 6.72 12.72
CA THR A 39 -17.78 5.62 12.16
C THR A 39 -17.72 4.43 13.12
N LYS A 40 -18.87 4.04 13.68
CA LYS A 40 -18.97 3.04 14.75
C LYS A 40 -18.50 1.65 14.29
N GLY A 41 -17.71 0.95 15.10
CA GLY A 41 -17.24 -0.42 14.88
C GLY A 41 -15.97 -0.52 14.00
N ILE A 42 -15.85 0.32 12.98
CA ILE A 42 -14.75 0.23 12.00
C ILE A 42 -13.37 0.45 12.62
N LEU A 43 -13.25 1.34 13.60
CA LEU A 43 -11.96 1.69 14.19
C LEU A 43 -11.30 0.53 14.94
N ASP A 44 -12.10 -0.27 15.66
CA ASP A 44 -11.57 -1.37 16.47
C ASP A 44 -11.08 -2.52 15.58
N ASP A 45 -11.87 -2.88 14.57
CA ASP A 45 -11.47 -3.86 13.56
C ASP A 45 -10.25 -3.39 12.75
N TYR A 46 -10.15 -2.08 12.45
CA TYR A 46 -8.99 -1.51 11.76
C TYR A 46 -7.70 -1.59 12.59
N LYS A 47 -7.79 -1.42 13.92
CA LYS A 47 -6.64 -1.59 14.83
C LYS A 47 -6.15 -3.04 14.86
N VAL A 48 -7.04 -4.01 14.77
CA VAL A 48 -6.66 -5.43 14.68
C VAL A 48 -5.76 -5.65 13.46
N VAL A 49 -6.16 -5.14 12.29
CA VAL A 49 -5.35 -5.25 11.07
C VAL A 49 -3.99 -4.55 11.21
N CYS A 50 -3.95 -3.38 11.83
CA CYS A 50 -2.68 -2.68 12.06
C CYS A 50 -1.75 -3.49 12.98
N LYS A 51 -2.29 -4.12 14.03
CA LYS A 51 -1.51 -4.98 14.93
C LYS A 51 -0.96 -6.20 14.21
N GLU A 52 -1.76 -6.84 13.35
CA GLU A 52 -1.31 -7.94 12.51
C GLU A 52 -0.18 -7.51 11.57
N TRP A 53 -0.26 -6.32 10.98
CA TRP A 53 0.80 -5.78 10.11
C TRP A 53 2.07 -5.42 10.87
N GLU A 54 1.96 -4.96 12.12
CA GLU A 54 3.11 -4.73 13.01
C GLU A 54 3.77 -6.07 13.38
N GLU A 55 3.01 -7.11 13.70
CA GLU A 55 3.51 -8.46 14.00
C GLU A 55 4.16 -9.15 12.78
N LEU A 56 3.71 -8.81 11.57
CA LEU A 56 4.27 -9.29 10.31
C LEU A 56 5.45 -8.45 9.79
N GLU A 57 5.90 -7.44 10.55
CA GLU A 57 6.98 -6.51 10.17
C GLU A 57 6.71 -5.83 8.81
N VAL A 58 5.43 -5.57 8.51
CA VAL A 58 4.99 -4.83 7.32
C VAL A 58 4.95 -3.32 7.60
N ILE A 59 4.68 -2.95 8.85
CA ILE A 59 4.70 -1.57 9.33
C ILE A 59 5.47 -1.49 10.64
N GLU A 60 6.00 -0.31 10.94
CA GLU A 60 6.68 -0.02 12.21
C GLU A 60 6.21 1.31 12.80
N LYS A 61 6.39 1.47 14.12
CA LYS A 61 6.16 2.75 14.77
C LYS A 61 7.37 3.66 14.56
N ILE A 62 7.12 4.86 14.07
CA ILE A 62 8.14 5.89 13.87
C ILE A 62 8.08 6.94 15.00
N GLU A 63 9.22 7.53 15.35
CA GLU A 63 9.23 8.74 16.18
C GLU A 63 8.78 9.95 15.35
N GLU A 64 7.95 10.84 15.91
CA GLU A 64 7.51 12.10 15.24
C GLU A 64 8.65 13.12 15.00
N LYS A 65 9.92 12.73 15.17
CA LYS A 65 11.07 13.61 15.01
C LYS A 65 11.45 13.70 13.52
N GLY A 66 11.14 14.83 12.89
CA GLY A 66 11.62 15.17 11.54
C GLY A 66 10.51 15.58 10.57
N GLU A 67 10.87 15.73 9.29
CA GLU A 67 9.92 16.00 8.21
C GLU A 67 9.29 14.68 7.75
N ASN A 68 8.09 14.38 8.26
CA ASN A 68 7.34 13.19 7.90
C ASN A 68 6.29 13.48 6.80
N SER A 69 6.15 12.50 5.89
CA SER A 69 5.14 12.49 4.84
C SER A 69 4.06 11.45 5.11
N TYR A 70 2.82 11.90 5.16
CA TYR A 70 1.68 11.09 5.60
C TYR A 70 0.82 10.70 4.40
N LEU A 71 0.52 9.40 4.27
CA LEU A 71 -0.46 8.93 3.29
C LEU A 71 -1.84 8.84 3.92
N PRO A 72 -2.83 9.61 3.44
CA PRO A 72 -4.19 9.46 3.90
C PRO A 72 -4.70 8.06 3.56
N HIS A 73 -5.33 7.40 4.52
CA HIS A 73 -5.83 6.04 4.35
C HIS A 73 -7.31 5.93 4.68
N ARG A 74 -7.93 4.86 4.21
CA ARG A 74 -9.31 4.49 4.56
C ARG A 74 -9.50 2.97 4.57
N PRO A 75 -10.42 2.47 5.40
CA PRO A 75 -10.80 1.07 5.37
C PRO A 75 -11.73 0.78 4.17
N ILE A 76 -11.48 -0.31 3.47
CA ILE A 76 -12.47 -0.96 2.60
C ILE A 76 -13.01 -2.17 3.36
N VAL A 77 -14.32 -2.15 3.61
CA VAL A 77 -15.03 -3.23 4.31
C VAL A 77 -15.68 -4.13 3.27
N LYS A 78 -15.30 -5.42 3.22
CA LYS A 78 -16.05 -6.44 2.48
C LYS A 78 -17.05 -7.07 3.44
N ASN A 79 -18.34 -6.76 3.25
CA ASN A 79 -19.43 -7.33 4.05
C ASN A 79 -19.80 -8.77 3.63
N ASP A 80 -19.34 -9.21 2.46
CA ASP A 80 -19.70 -10.52 1.89
C ASP A 80 -18.76 -11.66 2.34
N SER A 81 -17.71 -11.35 3.11
CA SER A 81 -16.82 -12.35 3.71
C SER A 81 -17.18 -12.59 5.17
N ILE A 82 -17.19 -13.86 5.60
CA ILE A 82 -17.22 -14.22 7.01
C ILE A 82 -15.84 -14.77 7.35
N PRO A 83 -15.02 -14.08 8.16
CA PRO A 83 -15.27 -12.79 8.82
C PRO A 83 -15.17 -11.57 7.87
N THR A 84 -15.75 -10.45 8.30
CA THR A 84 -15.70 -9.15 7.60
C THR A 84 -14.25 -8.76 7.38
N GLU A 85 -13.81 -8.72 6.13
CA GLU A 85 -12.41 -8.43 5.81
C GLU A 85 -12.24 -6.91 5.64
N ILE A 86 -11.48 -6.29 6.55
CA ILE A 86 -11.07 -4.89 6.43
C ILE A 86 -9.71 -4.84 5.75
N ARG A 87 -9.63 -4.05 4.66
CA ARG A 87 -8.37 -3.73 4.01
C ARG A 87 -8.06 -2.24 4.10
N PRO A 88 -6.95 -1.84 4.74
CA PRO A 88 -6.41 -0.50 4.63
C PRO A 88 -6.05 -0.18 3.18
N VAL A 89 -6.51 0.99 2.70
CA VAL A 89 -6.11 1.53 1.40
C VAL A 89 -5.53 2.91 1.59
N PHE A 90 -4.28 3.06 1.13
CA PHE A 90 -3.54 4.32 1.15
C PHE A 90 -3.73 5.07 -0.15
N ASP A 91 -3.95 6.38 -0.04
CA ASP A 91 -4.11 7.28 -1.16
C ASP A 91 -2.79 7.97 -1.50
N ALA A 92 -1.96 7.30 -2.29
CA ALA A 92 -0.69 7.84 -2.81
C ALA A 92 -0.87 8.97 -3.83
N SER A 93 -2.11 9.26 -4.26
CA SER A 93 -2.44 10.39 -5.14
C SER A 93 -2.83 11.64 -4.37
N ALA A 94 -3.01 11.53 -3.06
CA ALA A 94 -3.34 12.65 -2.20
C ALA A 94 -2.19 13.68 -2.18
N ARG A 95 -2.57 14.94 -2.31
CA ARG A 95 -1.66 16.09 -2.26
C ARG A 95 -2.40 17.33 -1.79
N VAL A 96 -1.67 18.24 -1.15
CA VAL A 96 -2.14 19.61 -0.94
C VAL A 96 -2.14 20.33 -2.29
N THR A 97 -3.06 21.28 -2.47
CA THR A 97 -3.15 22.09 -3.69
C THR A 97 -1.80 22.75 -4.00
N GLY A 98 -1.29 22.52 -5.21
CA GLY A 98 -0.01 23.07 -5.67
C GLY A 98 1.23 22.23 -5.34
N GLN A 99 1.08 21.11 -4.64
CA GLN A 99 2.17 20.17 -4.35
C GLN A 99 2.06 18.88 -5.17
N SER A 100 3.16 18.14 -5.28
CA SER A 100 3.21 16.84 -5.95
C SER A 100 2.69 15.71 -5.04
N SER A 101 2.00 14.72 -5.61
CA SER A 101 1.68 13.48 -4.89
C SER A 101 2.81 12.46 -5.00
N LEU A 102 2.80 11.43 -4.15
CA LEU A 102 3.77 10.32 -4.25
C LEU A 102 3.74 9.67 -5.65
N ASN A 103 2.55 9.46 -6.22
CA ASN A 103 2.40 8.93 -7.58
C ASN A 103 3.00 9.84 -8.66
N ASP A 104 2.98 11.16 -8.45
CA ASP A 104 3.59 12.11 -9.39
C ASP A 104 5.12 12.03 -9.34
N LEU A 105 5.71 11.71 -8.18
CA LEU A 105 7.15 11.60 -7.98
C LEU A 105 7.75 10.25 -8.42
N LEU A 106 6.93 9.19 -8.53
CA LEU A 106 7.40 7.84 -8.89
C LEU A 106 7.28 7.56 -10.39
N TYR A 107 8.23 6.80 -10.93
CA TYR A 107 8.09 6.20 -12.26
C TYR A 107 6.98 5.14 -12.23
N LYS A 108 6.06 5.21 -13.21
CA LYS A 108 4.96 4.26 -13.37
C LYS A 108 5.42 2.83 -13.71
N GLY A 109 6.65 2.69 -14.20
CA GLY A 109 7.18 1.44 -14.74
C GLY A 109 6.53 1.05 -16.08
N PRO A 110 7.10 0.06 -16.78
CA PRO A 110 6.47 -0.53 -17.96
C PRO A 110 5.21 -1.31 -17.57
N ASN A 111 4.20 -1.33 -18.44
CA ASN A 111 3.03 -2.18 -18.25
C ASN A 111 3.41 -3.64 -18.57
N LEU A 112 3.57 -4.45 -17.52
CA LEU A 112 3.89 -5.88 -17.63
C LEU A 112 2.64 -6.78 -17.68
N ILE A 113 1.44 -6.19 -17.63
CA ILE A 113 0.19 -6.95 -17.70
C ILE A 113 0.00 -7.42 -19.14
N GLU A 114 0.07 -8.73 -19.34
CA GLU A 114 -0.29 -9.36 -20.61
C GLU A 114 -1.76 -9.11 -20.95
N GLN A 115 -2.06 -9.02 -22.24
CA GLN A 115 -3.42 -8.78 -22.69
C GLN A 115 -4.30 -9.98 -22.35
N ILE A 116 -5.47 -9.72 -21.73
CA ILE A 116 -6.41 -10.77 -21.32
C ILE A 116 -6.76 -11.73 -22.46
N PRO A 117 -7.00 -11.28 -23.72
CA PRO A 117 -7.24 -12.20 -24.84
C PRO A 117 -6.11 -13.21 -25.06
N ASP A 118 -4.86 -12.78 -24.97
CA ASP A 118 -3.68 -13.65 -25.17
C ASP A 118 -3.56 -14.69 -24.06
N ILE A 119 -3.86 -14.30 -22.82
CA ILE A 119 -3.90 -15.21 -21.67
C ILE A 119 -4.99 -16.27 -21.88
N LEU A 120 -6.19 -15.84 -22.29
CA LEU A 120 -7.33 -16.74 -22.51
C LEU A 120 -7.11 -17.71 -23.68
N ASP A 121 -6.48 -17.25 -24.77
CA ASP A 121 -6.13 -18.10 -25.91
C ASP A 121 -5.18 -19.22 -25.50
N ARG A 122 -4.10 -18.89 -24.76
CA ARG A 122 -3.16 -19.89 -24.24
C ARG A 122 -3.80 -20.83 -23.22
N PHE A 123 -4.68 -20.31 -22.35
CA PHE A 123 -5.38 -21.14 -21.37
C PHE A 123 -6.30 -22.17 -22.03
N ARG A 124 -6.94 -21.80 -23.15
CA ARG A 124 -7.85 -22.67 -23.92
C ARG A 124 -7.13 -23.64 -24.87
N ARG A 125 -5.82 -23.46 -25.12
CA ARG A 125 -5.05 -24.30 -26.05
C ARG A 125 -4.99 -25.77 -25.64
N TYR A 126 -5.09 -26.07 -24.34
CA TYR A 126 -5.01 -27.42 -23.82
C TYR A 126 -6.32 -27.83 -23.15
N PRO A 127 -6.67 -29.13 -23.18
CA PRO A 127 -7.94 -29.63 -22.63
C PRO A 127 -8.04 -29.53 -21.10
N ILE A 128 -6.92 -29.30 -20.40
CA ILE A 128 -6.85 -29.21 -18.94
C ILE A 128 -6.19 -27.87 -18.58
N GLY A 129 -6.91 -27.03 -17.83
CA GLY A 129 -6.40 -25.77 -17.29
C GLY A 129 -6.15 -25.89 -15.79
N LEU A 130 -5.02 -25.35 -15.32
CA LEU A 130 -4.71 -25.22 -13.89
C LEU A 130 -4.84 -23.76 -13.48
N SER A 131 -5.55 -23.52 -12.37
CA SER A 131 -5.67 -22.21 -11.74
C SER A 131 -5.40 -22.35 -10.26
N ALA A 132 -4.64 -21.43 -9.69
CA ALA A 132 -4.41 -21.33 -8.26
C ALA A 132 -4.59 -19.87 -7.85
N ASP A 133 -5.22 -19.66 -6.69
CA ASP A 133 -5.25 -18.35 -6.07
C ASP A 133 -3.93 -18.11 -5.33
N ILE A 134 -3.44 -16.87 -5.39
CA ILE A 134 -2.25 -16.48 -4.69
C ILE A 134 -2.67 -15.65 -3.48
N ASP A 135 -2.86 -16.36 -2.37
CA ASP A 135 -3.45 -15.86 -1.13
C ASP A 135 -2.78 -14.58 -0.57
N LYS A 136 -1.48 -14.35 -0.83
CA LYS A 136 -0.71 -13.27 -0.17
C LYS A 136 0.39 -12.56 -0.98
N LYS A 137 0.46 -12.67 -2.31
CA LYS A 137 1.57 -12.04 -3.08
C LYS A 137 1.24 -10.63 -3.58
N TYR A 138 1.00 -9.69 -2.67
CA TYR A 138 1.36 -8.27 -2.91
C TYR A 138 1.80 -7.55 -1.64
N SER A 139 1.91 -8.26 -0.50
CA SER A 139 2.74 -7.80 0.61
C SER A 139 4.20 -7.99 0.19
N PHE A 140 4.69 -7.14 -0.71
CA PHE A 140 6.08 -6.74 -0.61
C PHE A 140 6.27 -6.37 0.86
N SER A 141 7.21 -7.01 1.55
CA SER A 141 7.72 -6.43 2.79
C SER A 141 8.28 -5.10 2.36
N TRP A 142 7.45 -4.09 2.49
CA TRP A 142 7.81 -2.72 2.29
C TRP A 142 8.65 -2.42 3.52
N GLU A 143 9.95 -2.65 3.45
CA GLU A 143 10.91 -1.71 4.05
C GLU A 143 10.79 -0.40 3.26
N LEU A 144 9.58 0.16 3.19
CA LEU A 144 9.38 1.51 2.77
C LEU A 144 9.83 2.34 3.96
N GLN A 145 10.99 2.94 3.83
CA GLN A 145 11.25 4.26 4.40
C GLN A 145 10.31 5.33 3.78
N ILE A 146 9.03 5.00 3.58
CA ILE A 146 7.95 5.97 3.58
C ILE A 146 7.32 5.81 4.95
N ASN A 147 7.68 6.76 5.81
CA ASN A 147 7.17 6.96 7.16
C ASN A 147 5.66 7.21 7.14
N ILE A 148 4.85 6.17 6.91
CA ILE A 148 3.40 6.25 6.99
C ILE A 148 3.02 6.12 8.46
N GLU A 149 2.84 7.26 9.11
CA GLU A 149 2.24 7.28 10.44
C GLU A 149 0.78 6.82 10.32
N ILE A 150 0.48 5.67 10.94
CA ILE A 150 -0.89 5.19 11.12
C ILE A 150 -1.33 5.62 12.52
N PHE A 151 -2.17 6.66 12.57
CA PHE A 151 -2.85 7.10 13.79
C PHE A 151 -3.90 6.09 14.29
#